data_AF-A0A529LDN7-F1
#
_entry.id   AF-A0A529LDN7-F1
#
_cell.length_a   1.000
_cell.length_b   1.000
_cell.length_c   1.000
_cell.angle_alpha   90.00
_cell.angle_beta   90.00
_cell.angle_gamma   90.00
#
_symmetry.space_group_name_H-M   'P 1'
#
loop_
_entity.id
_entity.type
_entity.pdbx_description
1 polymer ?
#
loop_
_entity_poly.entity_id
_entity_poly.type
_entity_poly.pdbx_seq_one_letter_code
_entity_poly.pdbx_strand_id
1 'polypeptide(L)'
;VYGMNRGTIGFLMNEYRAGGLEERIANAVAETIRPLEMVAVTHDGESVSAPAINEVALWRQSYQTAKIRITVDGQVRLEELNCDGVMIATPAGSTAYNLSA
;
A
#
# COMPACT_ATOMS: atom_id res chain seq x y z
N VAL A 1 2.86 12.75 -12.35
CA VAL A 1 1.59 12.31 -12.98
C VAL A 1 0.49 13.26 -12.53
N TYR A 2 -0.46 13.64 -13.41
CA TYR A 2 -1.65 14.40 -13.01
C TYR A 2 -2.88 13.51 -13.16
N GLY A 3 -3.48 13.10 -12.05
CA GLY A 3 -4.65 12.23 -12.04
C GLY A 3 -5.95 13.00 -11.87
N MET A 4 -7.03 12.53 -12.52
CA MET A 4 -8.39 13.06 -12.38
C MET A 4 -9.40 11.93 -12.13
N ASN A 5 -10.31 12.15 -11.19
CA ASN A 5 -11.30 11.17 -10.76
C ASN A 5 -12.59 11.26 -11.60
N ARG A 6 -12.97 10.17 -12.28
CA ARG A 6 -14.22 10.03 -13.05
C ARG A 6 -15.26 9.10 -12.40
N GLY A 7 -15.05 8.73 -11.14
CA GLY A 7 -15.95 7.90 -10.34
C GLY A 7 -16.18 8.53 -8.97
N THR A 8 -16.13 7.71 -7.93
CA THR A 8 -16.27 8.15 -6.53
C THR A 8 -15.00 8.84 -6.05
N ILE A 9 -15.14 9.89 -5.23
CA ILE A 9 -14.03 10.64 -4.64
C ILE A 9 -13.03 9.70 -3.94
N GLY A 10 -11.74 9.95 -4.15
CA GLY A 10 -10.61 9.24 -3.54
C GLY A 10 -9.47 10.21 -3.24
N PHE A 11 -8.42 9.75 -2.57
CA PHE A 11 -7.42 10.63 -1.94
C PHE A 11 -6.29 11.12 -2.86
N LEU A 12 -5.98 10.40 -3.94
CA LEU A 12 -4.81 10.67 -4.79
C LEU A 12 -5.13 11.39 -6.10
N MET A 13 -6.42 11.62 -6.40
CA MET A 13 -6.88 12.10 -7.70
C MET A 13 -7.59 13.44 -7.57
N ASN A 14 -7.27 14.37 -8.47
CA ASN A 14 -8.00 15.64 -8.54
C ASN A 14 -9.44 15.42 -9.03
N GLU A 15 -10.32 16.38 -8.75
CA GLU A 15 -11.65 16.39 -9.36
C GLU A 15 -11.54 16.43 -10.90
N TYR A 16 -12.37 15.65 -11.58
CA TYR A 16 -12.45 15.71 -13.03
C TYR A 16 -13.12 17.01 -13.49
N ARG A 17 -12.46 17.71 -14.43
CA ARG A 17 -13.03 18.85 -15.16
C ARG A 17 -12.59 18.76 -16.61
N ALA A 18 -13.53 18.99 -17.54
CA ALA A 18 -13.30 18.79 -18.96
C ALA A 18 -12.42 19.87 -19.62
N GLY A 19 -12.42 21.10 -19.07
CA GLY A 19 -11.66 22.23 -19.60
C GLY A 19 -10.51 22.67 -18.70
N GLY A 20 -9.64 23.53 -19.24
CA GLY A 20 -8.58 24.21 -18.48
C GLY A 20 -7.47 23.30 -17.96
N LEU A 21 -7.21 22.16 -18.64
CA LEU A 21 -6.24 21.17 -18.15
C LEU A 21 -4.82 21.73 -18.05
N GLU A 22 -4.36 22.48 -19.06
CA GLU A 22 -3.00 23.03 -19.10
C GLU A 22 -2.74 23.99 -17.93
N GLU A 23 -3.64 24.95 -17.70
CA GLU A 23 -3.56 25.89 -16.58
C GLU A 23 -3.58 25.16 -15.23
N ARG A 24 -4.41 24.12 -15.09
CA ARG A 24 -4.48 23.32 -13.86
C ARG A 24 -3.21 22.52 -13.61
N ILE A 25 -2.58 21.98 -14.66
CA ILE A 25 -1.29 21.30 -14.55
C ILE A 25 -0.21 22.31 -14.16
N ALA A 26 -0.21 23.51 -14.76
CA ALA A 26 0.75 24.57 -14.45
C ALA A 26 0.62 25.06 -13.00
N ASN A 27 -0.61 25.12 -12.47
CA ASN A 27 -0.89 25.52 -11.09
C ASN A 27 -0.86 24.36 -10.08
N ALA A 28 -0.58 23.13 -10.51
CA ALA A 28 -0.60 21.97 -9.63
C ALA A 28 0.61 21.97 -8.67
N VAL A 29 0.36 21.55 -7.43
CA VAL A 29 1.43 21.30 -6.46
C VAL A 29 1.87 19.85 -6.59
N ALA A 30 3.17 19.63 -6.82
CA ALA A 30 3.72 18.29 -6.89
C ALA A 30 3.83 17.68 -5.48
N GLU A 31 3.35 16.44 -5.35
CA GLU A 31 3.54 15.62 -4.16
C GLU A 31 4.47 14.45 -4.47
N THR A 32 5.39 14.16 -3.55
CA THR A 32 6.31 13.03 -3.69
C THR A 32 5.73 11.80 -2.99
N ILE A 33 5.34 10.80 -3.78
CA ILE A 33 4.95 9.49 -3.27
C ILE A 33 6.19 8.63 -3.09
N ARG A 34 6.27 7.90 -1.98
CA ARG A 34 7.30 6.91 -1.69
C ARG A 34 6.68 5.51 -1.65
N PRO A 35 6.67 4.78 -2.79
CA PRO A 35 6.15 3.42 -2.83
C PRO A 35 6.94 2.47 -1.92
N LEU A 36 6.30 1.38 -1.50
CA LEU A 36 6.98 0.24 -0.89
C LEU A 36 7.60 -0.61 -2.01
N GLU A 37 8.73 -1.22 -1.69
CA GLU A 37 9.26 -2.35 -2.44
C GLU A 37 9.19 -3.58 -1.54
N MET A 38 8.35 -4.53 -1.91
CA MET A 38 8.27 -5.81 -1.24
C MET A 38 9.36 -6.72 -1.78
N VAL A 39 10.03 -7.44 -0.89
CA VAL A 39 10.79 -8.66 -1.21
C VAL A 39 10.23 -9.78 -0.35
N ALA A 40 9.74 -10.84 -0.98
CA ALA A 40 9.19 -12.01 -0.33
C ALA A 40 10.00 -13.25 -0.72
N VAL A 41 10.23 -14.14 0.24
CA VAL A 41 10.87 -15.44 0.02
C VAL A 41 9.84 -16.52 0.29
N THR A 42 9.57 -17.37 -0.70
CA THR A 42 8.63 -18.48 -0.57
C THR A 42 9.23 -19.64 0.22
N HIS A 43 8.41 -20.61 0.59
CA HIS A 43 8.88 -21.80 1.29
C HIS A 43 9.88 -22.64 0.46
N ASP A 44 9.80 -22.56 -0.88
CA ASP A 44 10.71 -23.23 -1.81
C ASP A 44 12.03 -22.47 -1.99
N GLY A 45 12.19 -21.31 -1.34
CA GLY A 45 13.36 -20.44 -1.44
C GLY A 45 13.34 -19.49 -2.63
N GLU A 46 12.26 -19.45 -3.40
CA GLU A 46 12.10 -18.48 -4.50
C GLU A 46 11.92 -17.07 -3.94
N SER A 47 12.60 -16.09 -4.53
CA SER A 47 12.47 -14.68 -4.16
C SER A 47 11.64 -13.93 -5.18
N VAL A 48 10.65 -13.19 -4.71
CA VAL A 48 9.76 -12.34 -5.53
C VAL A 48 9.82 -10.91 -5.02
N SER A 49 9.99 -9.96 -5.93
CA SER A 49 9.95 -8.53 -5.63
C SER A 49 8.79 -7.85 -6.35
N ALA A 50 8.10 -6.93 -5.66
CA ALA A 50 7.05 -6.12 -6.29
C ALA A 50 6.95 -4.72 -5.66
N PRO A 51 6.75 -3.65 -6.46
CA PRO A 51 6.42 -2.34 -5.95
C PRO A 51 4.95 -2.25 -5.52
N ALA A 52 4.67 -1.47 -4.48
CA ALA A 52 3.31 -1.18 -4.02
C ALA A 52 3.15 0.30 -3.66
N ILE A 53 2.07 0.93 -4.15
CA ILE A 53 1.80 2.35 -3.88
C ILE A 53 1.16 2.54 -2.50
N ASN A 54 0.16 1.72 -2.18
CA ASN A 54 -0.61 1.86 -0.96
C ASN A 54 -0.09 0.92 0.13
N GLU A 55 -0.20 -0.39 -0.08
CA GLU A 55 0.20 -1.38 0.91
C GLU A 55 0.70 -2.69 0.28
N VAL A 56 1.45 -3.43 1.09
CA VAL A 56 1.75 -4.85 0.90
C VAL A 56 1.01 -5.60 1.99
N ALA A 57 0.20 -6.60 1.62
CA ALA A 57 -0.57 -7.40 2.56
C ALA A 57 -0.25 -8.89 2.43
N LEU A 58 -0.05 -9.54 3.57
CA LEU A 58 0.09 -10.98 3.70
C LEU A 58 -1.17 -11.54 4.36
N TRP A 59 -1.82 -12.48 3.70
CA TRP A 59 -3.04 -13.13 4.18
C TRP A 59 -2.83 -14.64 4.32
N ARG A 60 -3.54 -15.24 5.26
CA ARG A 60 -3.66 -16.70 5.34
C ARG A 60 -4.27 -17.27 4.06
N GLN A 61 -3.78 -18.42 3.62
CA GLN A 61 -4.36 -19.16 2.49
C GLN A 61 -5.44 -20.17 2.93
N SER A 62 -5.47 -20.54 4.21
CA SER A 62 -6.40 -21.53 4.75
C SER A 62 -7.38 -20.91 5.75
N TYR A 63 -8.39 -21.68 6.15
CA TYR A 63 -9.32 -21.29 7.23
C TYR A 63 -8.69 -21.32 8.63
N GLN A 64 -7.42 -21.71 8.76
CA GLN A 64 -6.70 -21.66 10.03
C GLN A 64 -6.02 -20.30 10.22
N THR A 65 -5.90 -19.85 11.47
CA THR A 65 -5.20 -18.62 11.83
C THR A 65 -3.72 -18.70 11.43
N ALA A 66 -3.17 -17.61 10.90
CA ALA A 66 -1.74 -17.51 10.62
C ALA A 66 -0.97 -17.18 11.91
N LYS A 67 0.22 -17.76 12.05
CA LYS A 67 1.20 -17.42 13.09
C LYS A 67 2.32 -16.60 12.47
N ILE A 68 2.40 -15.33 12.84
CA ILE A 68 3.30 -14.37 12.19
C ILE A 68 4.26 -13.78 13.21
N ARG A 69 5.56 -13.84 12.93
CA ARG A 69 6.59 -13.10 13.67
C ARG A 69 6.88 -11.80 12.94
N ILE A 70 7.03 -10.70 13.67
CA ILE A 70 7.36 -9.39 13.11
C ILE A 70 8.73 -8.95 13.61
N THR A 71 9.63 -8.71 12.67
CA THR A 71 10.98 -8.18 12.92
C THR A 71 11.12 -6.86 12.19
N VAL A 72 11.66 -5.85 12.87
CA VAL A 72 11.93 -4.51 12.31
C VAL A 72 13.38 -4.18 12.61
N ASP A 73 14.14 -3.82 11.57
CA ASP A 73 15.57 -3.50 11.67
C ASP A 73 16.39 -4.58 12.40
N GLY A 74 16.10 -5.85 12.08
CA GLY A 74 16.76 -7.00 12.68
C GLY A 74 16.35 -7.33 14.12
N GLN A 75 15.45 -6.54 14.73
CA GLN A 75 14.95 -6.77 16.08
C GLN A 75 13.54 -7.33 16.05
N VAL A 76 13.30 -8.42 16.79
CA VAL A 76 11.95 -8.96 16.92
C VAL A 76 11.10 -7.99 17.75
N ARG A 77 10.06 -7.46 17.13
CA ARG A 77 9.08 -6.56 17.77
C ARG A 77 7.88 -7.32 18.30
N LEU A 78 7.54 -8.44 17.65
CA LEU A 78 6.45 -9.32 18.04
C LEU A 78 6.81 -10.76 17.71
N GLU A 79 6.89 -11.61 18.73
CA GLU A 79 7.38 -12.99 18.60
C GLU A 79 6.38 -13.90 17.89
N GLU A 80 5.09 -13.77 18.22
CA GLU A 80 3.99 -14.50 17.60
C GLU A 80 2.72 -13.65 17.62
N LEU A 81 2.14 -13.45 16.45
CA LEU A 81 0.82 -12.88 16.23
C LEU A 81 -0.08 -13.96 15.61
N ASN A 82 -1.22 -14.22 16.25
CA ASN A 82 -2.27 -15.08 15.71
C ASN A 82 -3.34 -14.18 15.06
N CYS A 83 -3.39 -14.16 13.73
CA CYS A 83 -4.31 -13.32 12.97
C CYS A 83 -4.66 -13.90 11.59
N ASP A 84 -5.51 -13.22 10.85
CA ASP A 84 -5.82 -13.55 9.46
C ASP A 84 -4.73 -13.10 8.48
N GLY A 85 -3.90 -12.13 8.89
CA GLY A 85 -2.87 -11.54 8.06
C GLY A 85 -2.23 -10.31 8.69
N VAL A 86 -1.24 -9.74 8.00
CA VAL A 86 -0.60 -8.46 8.34
C VAL A 86 -0.45 -7.62 7.09
N MET A 87 -0.39 -6.30 7.25
CA MET A 87 -0.09 -5.39 6.14
C MET A 87 0.90 -4.32 6.55
N ILE A 88 1.66 -3.83 5.57
CA ILE A 88 2.56 -2.69 5.68
C ILE A 88 2.06 -1.65 4.68
N ALA A 89 1.71 -0.46 5.16
CA ALA A 89 1.13 0.61 4.34
C ALA A 89 2.06 1.83 4.26
N THR A 90 2.04 2.51 3.12
CA THR A 90 2.58 3.86 2.97
C THR A 90 1.64 4.87 3.65
N PRO A 91 2.09 6.11 3.91
CA PRO A 91 1.20 7.17 4.35
C PRO A 91 -0.01 7.37 3.40
N ALA A 92 0.20 7.26 2.08
CA ALA A 92 -0.87 7.33 1.09
C ALA A 92 -1.84 6.15 1.17
N GLY A 93 -1.37 4.97 1.56
CA GLY A 93 -2.20 3.78 1.79
C GLY A 93 -2.93 3.74 3.13
N SER A 94 -2.63 4.67 4.06
CA SER A 94 -3.25 4.66 5.40
C SER A 94 -4.78 4.79 5.38
N THR A 95 -5.32 5.43 4.35
CA THR A 95 -6.77 5.61 4.10
C THR A 95 -7.36 4.56 3.16
N ALA A 96 -6.57 3.57 2.73
CA ALA A 96 -7.00 2.46 1.88
C ALA A 96 -7.43 1.28 2.75
N TYR A 97 -6.93 0.07 2.47
CA TYR A 97 -7.36 -1.13 3.20
C TYR A 97 -7.00 -1.07 4.68
N ASN A 98 -5.91 -0.38 5.04
CA ASN A 98 -5.50 -0.13 6.41
C ASN A 98 -6.57 0.63 7.24
N LEU A 99 -7.44 1.43 6.61
CA LEU A 99 -8.53 2.11 7.32
C LEU A 99 -9.67 1.14 7.72
N SER A 100 -9.81 0.03 7.00
CA SER A 100 -10.89 -0.95 7.19
C SER A 100 -10.43 -2.20 7.94
N ALA A 101 -9.15 -2.28 8.30
CA ALA A 101 -8.50 -3.43 8.93
C ALA A 101 -8.44 -3.31 10.46
#